data_AF-A0A0P7CKH0-F1
#
_entry.id   AF-A0A0P7CKH0-F1
#
_cell.length_a   1.000
_cell.length_b   1.000
_cell.length_c   1.000
_cell.angle_alpha   90.00
_cell.angle_beta   90.00
_cell.angle_gamma   90.00
#
_symmetry.space_group_name_H-M   'P 1'
#
loop_
_entity.id
_entity.type
_entity.pdbx_description
1 polymer ?
#
loop_
_entity_poly.entity_id
_entity_poly.type
_entity_poly.pdbx_seq_one_letter_code
_entity_poly.pdbx_strand_id
1 'polypeptide(L)'
;MDETAWKQVNITYPGADRHQRERRAVDHLVRVLPAAEADGLLTAWFFIRKGAWRLRYLPTAANSRDEPNPDPVHRVLTDGVRWTPDIYEPEVHAFGGPSSMDIAHALFHHDSRHLLTFLRDDPADRREHSLFLCTALMRAAGLDANEQGDVWARIVEQRPGLADLPADPQVRASFISDVRHFLLGDARADLIAPGWLTAFQQAGSGLRNLRGEGRLTRGIRAIISLHVIFHWNRLGIAATAQATLARAAREALFDSVPGCHREH
;
A
#
# COMPACT_ATOMS: atom_id res chain seq x y z
N MET A 1 11.96 19.39 -17.85
CA MET A 1 11.19 18.63 -16.85
C MET A 1 10.69 17.43 -17.63
N ASP A 2 11.37 16.28 -17.53
CA ASP A 2 10.86 15.10 -18.24
C ASP A 2 9.58 14.68 -17.55
N GLU A 3 8.48 14.90 -18.25
CA GLU A 3 7.14 14.52 -17.83
C GLU A 3 7.11 12.99 -17.72
N THR A 4 6.64 12.48 -16.59
CA THR A 4 6.55 11.02 -16.39
C THR A 4 5.66 10.40 -17.45
N ALA A 5 6.03 9.22 -17.96
CA ALA A 5 5.18 8.47 -18.90
C ALA A 5 3.89 7.95 -18.24
N TRP A 6 3.85 7.96 -16.90
CA TRP A 6 2.65 7.61 -16.16
C TRP A 6 1.57 8.69 -16.27
N LYS A 7 0.33 8.25 -16.39
CA LYS A 7 -0.85 9.10 -16.48
C LYS A 7 -1.78 8.88 -15.29
N GLN A 8 -2.68 9.83 -15.05
CA GLN A 8 -3.69 9.73 -13.98
C GLN A 8 -5.07 10.16 -14.47
N VAL A 9 -6.08 9.41 -14.02
CA VAL A 9 -7.49 9.82 -14.05
C VAL A 9 -8.09 9.67 -12.66
N ASN A 10 -8.94 10.61 -12.27
CA ASN A 10 -9.62 10.59 -11.00
C ASN A 10 -11.08 10.15 -11.22
N ILE A 11 -11.45 8.95 -10.79
CA ILE A 11 -12.77 8.36 -11.02
C ILE A 11 -13.66 8.51 -9.79
N THR A 12 -14.86 9.05 -10.00
CA THR A 12 -15.88 9.21 -8.96
C THR A 12 -16.94 8.13 -9.11
N TYR A 13 -16.97 7.21 -8.15
CA TYR A 13 -17.97 6.14 -8.11
C TYR A 13 -19.22 6.55 -7.31
N PRO A 14 -20.42 6.35 -7.86
CA PRO A 14 -21.67 6.63 -7.14
C PRO A 14 -21.93 5.60 -6.03
N GLY A 15 -22.72 5.97 -5.02
CA GLY A 15 -23.14 5.07 -3.95
C GLY A 15 -23.58 5.83 -2.70
N ALA A 16 -24.63 5.32 -2.04
CA ALA A 16 -25.20 5.96 -0.84
C ALA A 16 -24.22 5.92 0.35
N ASP A 17 -23.39 4.88 0.42
CA ASP A 17 -22.40 4.68 1.46
C ASP A 17 -21.03 4.30 0.86
N ARG A 18 -20.03 4.18 1.74
CA ARG A 18 -18.65 3.85 1.35
C ARG A 18 -18.53 2.46 0.72
N HIS A 19 -19.30 1.50 1.20
CA HIS A 19 -19.25 0.11 0.76
C HIS A 19 -19.85 -0.06 -0.63
N GLN A 20 -20.99 0.58 -0.92
CA GLN A 20 -21.55 0.65 -2.27
C GLN A 20 -20.60 1.30 -3.27
N ARG A 21 -19.95 2.40 -2.88
CA ARG A 21 -18.93 3.04 -3.73
C ARG A 21 -17.74 2.12 -4.00
N GLU A 22 -17.29 1.39 -2.99
CA GLU A 22 -16.20 0.41 -3.13
C GLU A 22 -16.59 -0.73 -4.09
N ARG A 23 -17.75 -1.37 -3.90
CA ARG A 23 -18.21 -2.45 -4.77
C ARG A 23 -18.28 -2.01 -6.23
N ARG A 24 -18.90 -0.85 -6.52
CA ARG A 24 -18.96 -0.33 -7.90
C ARG A 24 -17.57 -0.02 -8.47
N ALA A 25 -16.66 0.48 -7.63
CA ALA A 25 -15.27 0.73 -8.04
C ALA A 25 -14.55 -0.57 -8.39
N VAL A 26 -14.62 -1.57 -7.51
CA VAL A 26 -13.99 -2.88 -7.69
C VAL A 26 -14.58 -3.58 -8.91
N ASP A 27 -15.91 -3.61 -9.06
CA ASP A 27 -16.60 -4.20 -10.22
C ASP A 27 -16.12 -3.61 -11.54
N HIS A 28 -16.00 -2.28 -11.61
CA HIS A 28 -15.48 -1.60 -12.80
C HIS A 28 -14.00 -1.94 -13.04
N LEU A 29 -13.15 -1.73 -12.03
CA LEU A 29 -11.71 -1.83 -12.17
C LEU A 29 -11.23 -3.27 -12.45
N VAL A 30 -11.85 -4.29 -11.85
CA VAL A 30 -11.45 -5.68 -12.11
C VAL A 30 -11.82 -6.11 -13.53
N ARG A 31 -12.83 -5.50 -14.16
CA ARG A 31 -13.15 -5.79 -15.57
C ARG A 31 -12.16 -5.13 -16.53
N VAL A 32 -11.87 -3.85 -16.33
CA VAL A 32 -11.16 -3.07 -17.35
C VAL A 32 -9.63 -3.19 -17.25
N LEU A 33 -9.06 -3.28 -16.04
CA LEU A 33 -7.60 -3.20 -15.87
C LEU A 33 -6.87 -4.49 -16.28
N PRO A 34 -7.26 -5.69 -15.81
CA PRO A 34 -6.61 -6.93 -16.23
C PRO A 34 -6.78 -7.20 -17.74
N ALA A 35 -7.93 -6.83 -18.31
CA ALA A 35 -8.17 -6.97 -19.75
C ALA A 35 -7.26 -6.02 -20.56
N ALA A 36 -7.20 -4.73 -20.21
CA ALA A 36 -6.34 -3.78 -20.89
C ALA A 36 -4.84 -4.14 -20.79
N GLU A 37 -4.41 -4.73 -19.66
CA GLU A 37 -3.06 -5.26 -19.52
C GLU A 37 -2.82 -6.50 -20.38
N ALA A 38 -3.77 -7.45 -20.41
CA ALA A 38 -3.68 -8.65 -21.24
C ALA A 38 -3.67 -8.34 -22.75
N ASP A 39 -4.40 -7.29 -23.16
CA ASP A 39 -4.43 -6.79 -24.53
C ASP A 39 -3.19 -5.95 -24.90
N GLY A 40 -2.24 -5.78 -23.97
CA GLY A 40 -1.00 -5.04 -24.21
C GLY A 40 -1.17 -3.52 -24.30
N LEU A 41 -2.25 -2.97 -23.74
CA LEU A 41 -2.50 -1.51 -23.69
C LEU A 41 -1.82 -0.85 -22.49
N LEU A 42 -1.60 -1.62 -21.41
CA LEU A 42 -0.99 -1.17 -20.16
C LEU A 42 0.22 -2.02 -19.81
N THR A 43 1.31 -1.36 -19.40
CA THR A 43 2.47 -2.02 -18.81
C THR A 43 2.35 -2.13 -17.30
N ALA A 44 1.77 -1.11 -16.65
CA ALA A 44 1.57 -1.08 -15.21
C ALA A 44 0.41 -0.15 -14.84
N TRP A 45 -0.19 -0.39 -13.67
CA TRP A 45 -1.27 0.44 -13.15
C TRP A 45 -1.43 0.22 -11.65
N PHE A 46 -1.91 1.23 -10.94
CA PHE A 46 -2.34 1.12 -9.56
C PHE A 46 -3.40 2.17 -9.24
N PHE A 47 -4.23 1.92 -8.23
CA PHE A 47 -5.21 2.91 -7.77
C PHE A 47 -4.82 3.42 -6.38
N ILE A 48 -5.39 4.56 -5.98
CA ILE A 48 -5.34 5.09 -4.61
C ILE A 48 -6.74 5.55 -4.22
N ARG A 49 -7.17 5.21 -3.01
CA ARG A 49 -8.50 5.60 -2.50
C ARG A 49 -8.38 6.84 -1.62
N LYS A 50 -8.66 8.02 -2.19
CA LYS A 50 -8.68 9.28 -1.46
C LYS A 50 -9.66 10.26 -2.11
N GLY A 51 -10.87 10.36 -1.59
CA GLY A 51 -11.97 11.06 -2.26
C GLY A 51 -12.39 10.29 -3.51
N ALA A 52 -12.27 10.92 -4.69
CA ALA A 52 -12.28 10.20 -5.96
C ALA A 52 -11.11 9.21 -6.01
N TRP A 53 -11.31 8.05 -6.64
CA TRP A 53 -10.25 7.06 -6.77
C TRP A 53 -9.28 7.54 -7.84
N ARG A 54 -8.01 7.69 -7.47
CA ARG A 54 -6.96 8.08 -8.40
C ARG A 54 -6.46 6.81 -9.05
N LEU A 55 -6.67 6.66 -10.35
CA LEU A 55 -6.12 5.57 -11.14
C LEU A 55 -4.89 6.11 -11.87
N ARG A 56 -3.73 5.55 -11.53
CA ARG A 56 -2.44 5.86 -12.16
C ARG A 56 -2.06 4.69 -13.05
N TYR A 57 -1.69 4.95 -14.29
CA TYR A 57 -1.41 3.90 -15.27
C TYR A 57 -0.29 4.30 -16.22
N LEU A 58 0.43 3.29 -16.70
CA LEU A 58 1.52 3.43 -17.65
C LEU A 58 1.08 2.77 -18.98
N PRO A 59 0.70 3.57 -19.98
CA PRO A 59 0.38 3.05 -21.31
C PRO A 59 1.57 2.34 -21.92
N THR A 60 1.32 1.27 -22.66
CA THR A 60 2.37 0.66 -23.50
C THR A 60 2.72 1.63 -24.62
N ALA A 61 4.02 1.86 -24.86
CA ALA A 61 4.46 2.77 -25.90
C ALA A 61 3.93 2.31 -27.27
N ALA A 62 3.26 3.21 -28.00
CA ALA A 62 2.85 2.93 -29.37
C ALA A 62 4.11 2.78 -30.25
N ASN A 63 4.22 1.67 -30.99
CA ASN A 63 5.34 1.40 -31.89
C ASN A 63 5.32 2.25 -33.17
N SER A 64 4.40 3.20 -33.30
CA SER A 64 4.12 3.97 -34.51
C SER A 64 4.21 5.47 -34.22
N ARG A 65 5.17 6.14 -34.88
CA ARG A 65 5.37 7.61 -34.83
C ARG A 65 4.22 8.44 -35.42
N ASP A 66 3.17 7.79 -35.94
CA ASP A 66 2.13 8.43 -36.76
C ASP A 66 0.70 8.33 -36.20
N GLU A 67 0.47 7.85 -34.97
CA GLU A 67 -0.88 7.84 -34.40
C GLU A 67 -1.21 9.09 -33.56
N PRO A 68 -2.31 9.82 -33.87
CA PRO A 68 -2.73 11.01 -33.14
C PRO A 68 -3.47 10.71 -31.83
N ASN A 69 -3.53 9.44 -31.39
CA ASN A 69 -4.10 9.08 -30.10
C ASN A 69 -2.99 8.72 -29.11
N PRO A 70 -2.51 9.67 -28.28
CA PRO A 70 -1.44 9.41 -27.32
C PRO A 70 -1.88 8.49 -26.17
N ASP A 71 -3.16 8.05 -26.12
CA ASP A 71 -3.73 7.30 -25.00
C ASP A 71 -4.94 6.40 -25.38
N PRO A 72 -4.72 5.28 -26.09
CA PRO A 72 -5.81 4.39 -26.48
C PRO A 72 -6.56 3.78 -25.28
N VAL A 73 -5.89 3.65 -24.13
CA VAL A 73 -6.47 3.03 -22.94
C VAL A 73 -7.38 3.98 -22.17
N HIS A 74 -7.18 5.30 -22.26
CA HIS A 74 -7.99 6.28 -21.52
C HIS A 74 -9.49 6.04 -21.68
N ARG A 75 -9.99 5.84 -22.91
CA ARG A 75 -11.42 5.62 -23.15
C ARG A 75 -11.91 4.34 -22.48
N VAL A 76 -11.13 3.26 -22.54
CA VAL A 76 -11.45 1.98 -21.87
C VAL A 76 -11.58 2.15 -20.36
N LEU A 77 -10.72 2.96 -19.74
CA LEU A 77 -10.72 3.20 -18.29
C LEU A 77 -11.83 4.15 -17.80
N THR A 78 -12.43 4.92 -18.70
CA THR A 78 -13.32 6.03 -18.35
C THR A 78 -14.72 5.91 -18.91
N ASP A 79 -14.98 4.91 -19.76
CA ASP A 79 -16.29 4.66 -20.33
C ASP A 79 -17.31 4.31 -19.24
N GLY A 80 -18.49 4.95 -19.31
CA GLY A 80 -19.58 4.72 -18.35
C GLY A 80 -19.32 5.19 -16.90
N VAL A 81 -18.20 5.85 -16.60
CA VAL A 81 -17.89 6.38 -15.26
C VAL A 81 -17.69 7.89 -15.26
N ARG A 82 -17.97 8.54 -14.13
CA ARG A 82 -17.64 9.96 -13.95
C ARG A 82 -16.16 10.11 -13.60
N TRP A 83 -15.43 10.93 -14.32
CA TRP A 83 -14.00 11.13 -14.09
C TRP A 83 -13.56 12.58 -14.35
N THR A 84 -12.36 12.91 -13.87
CA THR A 84 -11.66 14.18 -14.19
C THR A 84 -10.19 13.89 -14.50
N PRO A 85 -9.55 14.66 -15.40
CA PRO A 85 -8.11 14.54 -15.67
C PRO A 85 -7.29 15.08 -14.50
N ASP A 86 -6.03 14.64 -14.42
CA ASP A 86 -5.03 15.17 -13.48
C ASP A 86 -3.61 14.83 -13.96
N ILE A 87 -2.63 15.63 -13.57
CA ILE A 87 -1.21 15.34 -13.87
C ILE A 87 -0.67 14.46 -12.74
N TYR A 88 -0.03 13.34 -13.09
CA TYR A 88 0.61 12.52 -12.07
C TYR A 88 2.02 13.03 -11.78
N GLU A 89 2.24 13.44 -10.53
CA GLU A 89 3.56 13.74 -9.99
C GLU A 89 3.98 12.61 -9.04
N PRO A 90 4.93 11.74 -9.43
CA PRO A 90 5.43 10.69 -8.54
C PRO A 90 6.14 11.30 -7.33
N GLU A 91 5.89 10.73 -6.16
CA GLU A 91 6.42 11.23 -4.89
C GLU A 91 7.91 10.82 -4.69
N VAL A 92 8.76 11.05 -5.71
CA VAL A 92 10.15 10.56 -5.83
C VAL A 92 10.99 10.90 -4.60
N HIS A 93 10.94 12.14 -4.12
CA HIS A 93 11.68 12.55 -2.92
C HIS A 93 11.17 11.85 -1.66
N ALA A 94 9.86 11.64 -1.56
CA ALA A 94 9.26 11.00 -0.40
C ALA A 94 9.64 9.51 -0.34
N PHE A 95 9.67 8.83 -1.49
CA PHE A 95 10.06 7.43 -1.62
C PHE A 95 11.57 7.19 -1.73
N GLY A 96 12.43 8.22 -1.60
CA GLY A 96 13.87 8.02 -1.48
C GLY A 96 14.63 7.91 -2.80
N GLY A 97 14.13 8.55 -3.85
CA GLY A 97 14.81 8.69 -5.15
C GLY A 97 14.17 7.87 -6.26
N PRO A 98 14.57 8.10 -7.53
CA PRO A 98 13.91 7.50 -8.70
C PRO A 98 13.84 5.97 -8.65
N SER A 99 14.97 5.31 -8.37
CA SER A 99 15.02 3.84 -8.33
C SER A 99 14.18 3.23 -7.20
N SER A 100 14.01 3.96 -6.10
CA SER A 100 13.12 3.52 -5.01
C SER A 100 11.65 3.78 -5.37
N MET A 101 11.36 4.84 -6.13
CA MET A 101 10.04 5.09 -6.70
C MET A 101 9.64 4.00 -7.71
N ASP A 102 10.57 3.51 -8.54
CA ASP A 102 10.33 2.39 -9.46
C ASP A 102 9.93 1.12 -8.70
N ILE A 103 10.60 0.82 -7.58
CA ILE A 103 10.22 -0.27 -6.66
C ILE A 103 8.82 -0.03 -6.10
N ALA A 104 8.49 1.21 -5.71
CA ALA A 104 7.16 1.55 -5.23
C ALA A 104 6.09 1.34 -6.30
N HIS A 105 6.32 1.76 -7.54
CA HIS A 105 5.41 1.54 -8.66
C HIS A 105 5.20 0.06 -8.94
N ALA A 106 6.28 -0.74 -9.00
CA ALA A 106 6.20 -2.18 -9.20
C ALA A 106 5.38 -2.85 -8.08
N LEU A 107 5.66 -2.51 -6.81
CA LEU A 107 4.88 -3.01 -5.68
C LEU A 107 3.42 -2.60 -5.78
N PHE A 108 3.14 -1.32 -6.06
CA PHE A 108 1.76 -0.81 -6.11
C PHE A 108 0.95 -1.46 -7.22
N HIS A 109 1.59 -1.81 -8.33
CA HIS A 109 0.95 -2.54 -9.42
C HIS A 109 0.55 -3.95 -9.00
N HIS A 110 1.50 -4.74 -8.50
CA HIS A 110 1.21 -6.11 -8.04
C HIS A 110 0.22 -6.12 -6.87
N ASP A 111 0.39 -5.21 -5.89
CA ASP A 111 -0.53 -5.01 -4.77
C ASP A 111 -1.94 -4.69 -5.28
N SER A 112 -2.09 -3.79 -6.25
CA SER A 112 -3.41 -3.44 -6.81
C SER A 112 -4.08 -4.60 -7.54
N ARG A 113 -3.32 -5.42 -8.28
CA ARG A 113 -3.84 -6.64 -8.94
C ARG A 113 -4.45 -7.61 -7.94
N HIS A 114 -3.73 -7.90 -6.86
CA HIS A 114 -4.21 -8.79 -5.80
C HIS A 114 -5.35 -8.16 -4.99
N LEU A 115 -5.26 -6.86 -4.67
CA LEU A 115 -6.29 -6.13 -3.94
C LEU A 115 -7.64 -6.12 -4.66
N LEU A 116 -7.68 -5.97 -5.99
CA LEU A 116 -8.94 -5.99 -6.72
C LEU A 116 -9.67 -7.34 -6.60
N THR A 117 -8.93 -8.44 -6.61
CA THR A 117 -9.50 -9.78 -6.38
C THR A 117 -9.92 -9.94 -4.93
N PHE A 118 -9.03 -9.59 -3.99
CA PHE A 118 -9.29 -9.68 -2.55
C PHE A 118 -10.51 -8.86 -2.12
N LEU A 119 -10.64 -7.61 -2.58
CA LEU A 119 -11.73 -6.70 -2.20
C LEU A 119 -13.07 -7.09 -2.83
N ARG A 120 -13.08 -7.86 -3.92
CA ARG A 120 -14.32 -8.34 -4.55
C ARG A 120 -15.10 -9.24 -3.60
N ASP A 121 -14.40 -10.01 -2.78
CA ASP A 121 -15.00 -10.99 -1.86
C ASP A 121 -15.44 -10.37 -0.52
N ASP A 122 -15.39 -9.04 -0.40
CA ASP A 122 -15.68 -8.24 0.82
C ASP A 122 -15.06 -8.83 2.10
N PRO A 123 -13.71 -8.87 2.18
CA PRO A 123 -13.01 -9.58 3.23
C PRO A 123 -13.12 -8.85 4.57
N ALA A 124 -13.35 -9.61 5.63
CA ALA A 124 -13.42 -9.11 7.00
C ALA A 124 -12.03 -8.88 7.62
N ASP A 125 -10.98 -9.50 7.08
CA ASP A 125 -9.64 -9.64 7.67
C ASP A 125 -8.57 -8.77 6.98
N ARG A 126 -8.99 -7.60 6.50
CA ARG A 126 -8.11 -6.63 5.82
C ARG A 126 -6.93 -6.21 6.70
N ARG A 127 -7.14 -6.06 8.02
CA ARG A 127 -6.13 -5.51 8.92
C ARG A 127 -5.00 -6.52 9.12
N GLU A 128 -5.38 -7.76 9.35
CA GLU A 128 -4.55 -8.94 9.55
C GLU A 128 -3.68 -9.19 8.31
N HIS A 129 -4.31 -9.22 7.12
CA HIS A 129 -3.61 -9.30 5.84
C HIS A 129 -2.55 -8.20 5.69
N SER A 130 -2.93 -6.95 6.02
CA SER A 130 -2.04 -5.82 5.87
C SER A 130 -0.86 -5.86 6.86
N LEU A 131 -1.08 -6.27 8.10
CA LEU A 131 -0.02 -6.40 9.10
C LEU A 131 1.03 -7.41 8.64
N PHE A 132 0.57 -8.54 8.08
CA PHE A 132 1.45 -9.56 7.55
C PHE A 132 2.28 -9.06 6.36
N LEU A 133 1.64 -8.53 5.31
CA LEU A 133 2.34 -8.05 4.11
C LEU A 133 3.35 -6.94 4.45
N CYS A 134 2.96 -5.99 5.32
CA CYS A 134 3.85 -4.93 5.76
C CYS A 134 5.04 -5.48 6.57
N THR A 135 4.82 -6.49 7.41
CA THR A 135 5.88 -7.16 8.17
C THR A 135 6.84 -7.89 7.24
N ALA A 136 6.33 -8.59 6.22
CA ALA A 136 7.16 -9.27 5.21
C ALA A 136 8.04 -8.28 4.44
N LEU A 137 7.49 -7.12 4.05
CA LEU A 137 8.25 -6.02 3.44
C LEU A 137 9.38 -5.53 4.35
N MET A 138 9.09 -5.28 5.63
CA MET A 138 10.09 -4.79 6.58
C MET A 138 11.21 -5.83 6.84
N ARG A 139 10.84 -7.10 7.01
CA ARG A 139 11.80 -8.20 7.20
C ARG A 139 12.69 -8.38 5.97
N ALA A 140 12.12 -8.35 4.76
CA ALA A 140 12.88 -8.43 3.51
C ALA A 140 13.77 -7.20 3.28
N ALA A 141 13.37 -6.03 3.79
CA ALA A 141 14.22 -4.84 3.84
C ALA A 141 15.40 -4.97 4.82
N GLY A 142 15.45 -6.04 5.61
CA GLY A 142 16.47 -6.28 6.63
C GLY A 142 16.32 -5.34 7.81
N LEU A 143 15.08 -5.09 8.26
CA LEU A 143 14.81 -4.34 9.48
C LEU A 143 14.67 -5.29 10.68
N ASP A 144 15.38 -4.99 11.77
CA ASP A 144 15.17 -5.69 13.04
C ASP A 144 13.86 -5.28 13.75
N ALA A 145 13.54 -5.89 14.89
CA ALA A 145 12.30 -5.63 15.61
C ALA A 145 12.16 -4.16 16.09
N ASN A 146 13.26 -3.53 16.52
CA ASN A 146 13.25 -2.14 16.95
C ASN A 146 13.07 -1.20 15.76
N GLU A 147 13.74 -1.48 14.64
CA GLU A 147 13.57 -0.75 13.40
C GLU A 147 12.15 -0.87 12.83
N GLN A 148 11.53 -2.05 12.95
CA GLN A 148 10.12 -2.26 12.63
C GLN A 148 9.22 -1.42 13.55
N GLY A 149 9.46 -1.44 14.87
CA GLY A 149 8.76 -0.58 15.84
C GLY A 149 8.82 0.90 15.45
N ASP A 150 9.99 1.36 14.99
CA ASP A 150 10.22 2.73 14.57
C ASP A 150 9.53 3.08 13.23
N VAL A 151 9.26 2.11 12.34
CA VAL A 151 8.38 2.31 11.18
C VAL A 151 6.95 2.60 11.62
N TRP A 152 6.43 1.82 12.59
CA TRP A 152 5.09 2.03 13.13
C TRP A 152 4.96 3.35 13.90
N ALA A 153 5.98 3.72 14.68
CA ALA A 153 6.05 5.00 15.37
C ALA A 153 5.91 6.19 14.40
N ARG A 154 6.64 6.18 13.28
CA ARG A 154 6.51 7.22 12.23
C ARG A 154 5.11 7.31 11.62
N ILE A 155 4.38 6.20 11.52
CA ILE A 155 3.00 6.21 11.02
C ILE A 155 2.07 6.88 12.04
N VAL A 156 2.29 6.63 13.34
CA VAL A 156 1.56 7.32 14.42
C VAL A 156 1.84 8.83 14.38
N GLU A 157 3.09 9.24 14.21
CA GLU A 157 3.49 10.66 14.11
C GLU A 157 2.85 11.39 12.93
N GLN A 158 2.67 10.70 11.80
CA GLN A 158 1.97 11.24 10.62
C GLN A 158 0.45 11.36 10.80
N ARG A 159 -0.10 10.81 11.89
CA ARG A 159 -1.54 10.75 12.19
C ARG A 159 -1.84 11.21 13.63
N PRO A 160 -1.39 12.41 14.04
CA PRO A 160 -1.49 12.85 15.43
C PRO A 160 -2.95 12.94 15.87
N GLY A 161 -3.24 12.45 17.08
CA GLY A 161 -4.57 12.51 17.69
C GLY A 161 -5.64 11.60 17.07
N LEU A 162 -5.32 10.79 16.04
CA LEU A 162 -6.32 9.94 15.36
C LEU A 162 -6.45 8.52 15.93
N ALA A 163 -5.46 8.07 16.69
CA ALA A 163 -5.45 6.72 17.25
C ALA A 163 -6.38 6.64 18.47
N ASP A 164 -7.31 5.70 18.39
CA ASP A 164 -8.38 5.47 19.35
C ASP A 164 -8.26 4.04 19.88
N LEU A 165 -7.35 3.87 20.85
CA LEU A 165 -7.19 2.57 21.52
C LEU A 165 -8.34 2.37 22.51
N PRO A 166 -8.79 1.12 22.74
CA PRO A 166 -9.79 0.82 23.75
C PRO A 166 -9.44 1.45 25.11
N ALA A 167 -10.43 2.08 25.76
CA ALA A 167 -10.24 2.70 27.06
C ALA A 167 -10.00 1.67 28.18
N ASP A 168 -10.69 0.52 28.08
CA ASP A 168 -10.52 -0.60 28.99
C ASP A 168 -9.10 -1.20 28.87
N PRO A 169 -8.33 -1.29 29.98
CA PRO A 169 -6.96 -1.80 29.95
C PRO A 169 -6.83 -3.26 29.50
N GLN A 170 -7.79 -4.13 29.85
CA GLN A 170 -7.76 -5.54 29.49
C GLN A 170 -8.06 -5.74 28.01
N VAL A 171 -9.07 -5.02 27.49
CA VAL A 171 -9.39 -5.03 26.05
C VAL A 171 -8.22 -4.48 25.23
N ARG A 172 -7.59 -3.40 25.72
CA ARG A 172 -6.39 -2.84 25.09
C ARG A 172 -5.23 -3.84 25.06
N ALA A 173 -4.94 -4.50 26.18
CA ALA A 173 -3.87 -5.48 26.27
C ALA A 173 -4.12 -6.67 25.33
N SER A 174 -5.36 -7.17 25.25
CA SER A 174 -5.75 -8.21 24.30
C SER A 174 -5.51 -7.76 22.86
N PHE A 175 -5.97 -6.56 22.49
CA PHE A 175 -5.78 -6.02 21.14
C PHE A 175 -4.30 -5.90 20.75
N ILE A 176 -3.45 -5.41 21.66
CA ILE A 176 -2.00 -5.32 21.43
C ILE A 176 -1.39 -6.72 21.29
N SER A 177 -1.84 -7.69 22.09
CA SER A 177 -1.41 -9.08 21.99
C SER A 177 -1.77 -9.70 20.63
N ASP A 178 -2.97 -9.46 20.13
CA ASP A 178 -3.42 -9.95 18.82
C ASP A 178 -2.57 -9.33 17.70
N VAL A 179 -2.33 -8.02 17.74
CA VAL A 179 -1.43 -7.35 16.80
C VAL A 179 -0.02 -7.94 16.89
N ARG A 180 0.51 -8.17 18.09
CA ARG A 180 1.82 -8.81 18.30
C ARG A 180 1.87 -10.19 17.65
N HIS A 181 0.81 -10.98 17.77
CA HIS A 181 0.75 -12.30 17.13
C HIS A 181 0.88 -12.20 15.61
N PHE A 182 0.23 -11.24 14.95
CA PHE A 182 0.37 -11.03 13.51
C PHE A 182 1.75 -10.48 13.09
N LEU A 183 2.41 -9.72 13.96
CA LEU A 183 3.75 -9.17 13.67
C LEU A 183 4.89 -10.16 13.90
N LEU A 184 4.77 -11.02 14.92
CA LEU A 184 5.83 -11.93 15.36
C LEU A 184 5.60 -13.37 14.89
N GLY A 185 4.35 -13.79 14.76
CA GLY A 185 4.00 -15.15 14.37
C GLY A 185 4.54 -15.51 12.99
N ASP A 186 4.77 -16.81 12.80
CA ASP A 186 4.90 -17.38 11.48
C ASP A 186 3.51 -17.36 10.86
N ALA A 187 3.33 -16.44 9.92
CA ALA A 187 2.02 -16.25 9.36
C ALA A 187 1.54 -17.51 8.67
N ARG A 188 0.22 -17.62 8.66
CA ARG A 188 -0.55 -18.41 7.72
C ARG A 188 -0.29 -17.91 6.30
N ALA A 189 0.93 -18.12 5.79
CA ALA A 189 1.33 -17.79 4.43
C ALA A 189 0.45 -18.52 3.41
N ASP A 190 -0.20 -19.62 3.83
CA ASP A 190 -1.25 -20.33 3.09
C ASP A 190 -2.48 -19.47 2.79
N LEU A 191 -2.76 -18.43 3.58
CA LEU A 191 -3.92 -17.55 3.39
C LEU A 191 -3.64 -16.38 2.44
N ILE A 192 -2.37 -16.13 2.11
CA ILE A 192 -1.98 -15.04 1.22
C ILE A 192 -1.57 -15.63 -0.12
N ALA A 193 -2.13 -15.11 -1.20
CA ALA A 193 -1.72 -15.50 -2.54
C ALA A 193 -0.18 -15.40 -2.66
N PRO A 194 0.54 -16.48 -3.03
CA PRO A 194 2.01 -16.48 -3.00
C PRO A 194 2.66 -15.34 -3.79
N GLY A 195 2.06 -14.95 -4.92
CA GLY A 195 2.51 -13.80 -5.72
C GLY A 195 2.41 -12.46 -4.99
N TRP A 196 1.40 -12.29 -4.13
CA TRP A 196 1.21 -11.06 -3.36
C TRP A 196 2.28 -10.89 -2.29
N LEU A 197 2.54 -11.96 -1.53
CA LEU A 197 3.62 -11.98 -0.54
C LEU A 197 4.99 -11.76 -1.20
N THR A 198 5.22 -12.45 -2.32
CA THR A 198 6.47 -12.32 -3.10
C THR A 198 6.70 -10.87 -3.54
N ALA A 199 5.67 -10.15 -3.98
CA ALA A 199 5.81 -8.75 -4.39
C ALA A 199 6.29 -7.85 -3.23
N PHE A 200 5.75 -8.02 -2.02
CA PHE A 200 6.20 -7.28 -0.83
C PHE A 200 7.64 -7.63 -0.43
N GLN A 201 8.01 -8.91 -0.51
CA GLN A 201 9.37 -9.36 -0.22
C GLN A 201 10.39 -8.86 -1.24
N GLN A 202 10.04 -8.85 -2.54
CA GLN A 202 10.87 -8.32 -3.60
C GLN A 202 11.09 -6.81 -3.42
N ALA A 203 10.03 -6.06 -3.11
CA ALA A 203 10.14 -4.64 -2.82
C ALA A 203 11.06 -4.37 -1.63
N GLY A 204 10.91 -5.14 -0.54
CA GLY A 204 11.77 -5.02 0.64
C GLY A 204 13.24 -5.30 0.30
N SER A 205 13.49 -6.40 -0.41
CA SER A 205 14.84 -6.78 -0.86
C SER A 205 15.46 -5.71 -1.77
N GLY A 206 14.67 -5.15 -2.69
CA GLY A 206 15.12 -4.04 -3.55
C GLY A 206 15.50 -2.79 -2.74
N LEU A 207 14.69 -2.41 -1.75
CA LEU A 207 15.01 -1.29 -0.86
C LEU A 207 16.26 -1.57 -0.02
N ARG A 208 16.45 -2.81 0.43
CA ARG A 208 17.68 -3.23 1.14
C ARG A 208 18.92 -3.08 0.24
N ASN A 209 18.82 -3.49 -1.02
CA ASN A 209 19.92 -3.37 -1.97
C ASN A 209 20.26 -1.89 -2.23
N LEU A 210 19.25 -1.05 -2.50
CA LEU A 210 19.46 0.40 -2.67
C LEU A 210 20.06 1.06 -1.41
N ARG A 211 19.68 0.60 -0.20
CA ARG A 211 20.30 1.03 1.06
C ARG A 211 21.77 0.65 1.11
N GLY A 212 22.11 -0.61 0.78
CA GLY A 212 23.48 -1.11 0.76
C GLY A 212 24.37 -0.41 -0.28
N GLU A 213 23.79 0.01 -1.40
CA GLU A 213 24.44 0.78 -2.46
C GLU A 213 24.53 2.30 -2.15
N GLY A 214 23.93 2.77 -1.05
CA GLY A 214 23.90 4.20 -0.72
C GLY A 214 23.04 5.07 -1.66
N ARG A 215 22.10 4.47 -2.39
CA ARG A 215 21.28 5.14 -3.41
C ARG A 215 19.96 5.70 -2.90
N LEU A 216 19.57 5.37 -1.67
CA LEU A 216 18.39 5.94 -1.04
C LEU A 216 18.67 7.38 -0.61
N THR A 217 17.86 8.32 -1.06
CA THR A 217 17.94 9.74 -0.66
C THR A 217 17.22 10.03 0.66
N ARG A 218 16.58 9.02 1.25
CA ARG A 218 15.84 9.11 2.51
C ARG A 218 16.05 7.84 3.33
N GLY A 219 15.94 7.94 4.65
CA GLY A 219 16.04 6.79 5.54
C GLY A 219 14.99 5.71 5.22
N ILE A 220 15.44 4.45 5.10
CA ILE A 220 14.60 3.32 4.68
C ILE A 220 13.33 3.15 5.52
N ARG A 221 13.39 3.43 6.83
CA ARG A 221 12.23 3.33 7.71
C ARG A 221 11.15 4.36 7.37
N ALA A 222 11.55 5.58 7.00
CA ALA A 222 10.60 6.61 6.55
C ALA A 222 9.99 6.28 5.18
N ILE A 223 10.77 5.65 4.29
CA ILE A 223 10.29 5.16 2.99
C ILE A 223 9.25 4.05 3.21
N ILE A 224 9.57 3.04 4.03
CA ILE A 224 8.66 1.91 4.31
C ILE A 224 7.38 2.39 5.00
N SER A 225 7.44 3.35 5.94
CA SER A 225 6.22 3.95 6.51
C SER A 225 5.26 4.47 5.43
N LEU A 226 5.78 5.03 4.34
CA LEU A 226 4.95 5.47 3.21
C LEU A 226 4.39 4.31 2.40
N HIS A 227 5.16 3.24 2.15
CA HIS A 227 4.62 2.03 1.51
C HIS A 227 3.43 1.45 2.29
N VAL A 228 3.54 1.39 3.62
CA VAL A 228 2.45 0.93 4.50
C VAL A 228 1.22 1.82 4.36
N ILE A 229 1.38 3.14 4.44
CA ILE A 229 0.26 4.09 4.32
C ILE A 229 -0.40 3.99 2.94
N PHE A 230 0.39 3.88 1.87
CA PHE A 230 -0.13 3.74 0.51
C PHE A 230 -0.90 2.42 0.33
N HIS A 231 -0.39 1.31 0.88
CA HIS A 231 -1.09 0.04 0.89
C HIS A 231 -2.42 0.13 1.67
N TRP A 232 -2.40 0.69 2.88
CA TRP A 232 -3.62 0.86 3.69
C TRP A 232 -4.65 1.79 3.03
N ASN A 233 -4.20 2.81 2.30
CA ASN A 233 -5.09 3.66 1.51
C ASN A 233 -5.76 2.86 0.39
N ARG A 234 -5.03 1.99 -0.34
CA ARG A 234 -5.61 1.12 -1.38
C ARG A 234 -6.54 0.06 -0.82
N LEU A 235 -6.19 -0.50 0.33
CA LEU A 235 -7.00 -1.51 1.02
C LEU A 235 -8.27 -0.91 1.67
N GLY A 236 -8.29 0.40 1.89
CA GLY A 236 -9.43 1.11 2.46
C GLY A 236 -9.48 1.11 3.97
N ILE A 237 -8.35 0.96 4.66
CA ILE A 237 -8.32 1.10 6.11
C ILE A 237 -8.52 2.58 6.46
N ALA A 238 -9.49 2.90 7.33
CA ALA A 238 -9.78 4.27 7.74
C ALA A 238 -8.60 4.90 8.50
N ALA A 239 -8.41 6.21 8.38
CA ALA A 239 -7.28 6.91 8.99
C ALA A 239 -7.14 6.68 10.51
N THR A 240 -8.25 6.63 11.24
CA THR A 240 -8.30 6.32 12.68
C THR A 240 -7.86 4.88 12.96
N ALA A 241 -8.35 3.92 12.18
CA ALA A 241 -7.94 2.52 12.28
C ALA A 241 -6.45 2.32 11.93
N GLN A 242 -5.93 3.02 10.90
CA GLN A 242 -4.51 3.03 10.57
C GLN A 242 -3.66 3.52 11.75
N ALA A 243 -4.05 4.64 12.37
CA ALA A 243 -3.34 5.20 13.51
C ALA A 243 -3.40 4.26 14.73
N THR A 244 -4.56 3.64 14.98
CA THR A 244 -4.78 2.70 16.09
C THR A 244 -3.96 1.42 15.92
N LEU A 245 -3.96 0.83 14.72
CA LEU A 245 -3.13 -0.34 14.39
C LEU A 245 -1.64 -0.02 14.52
N ALA A 246 -1.18 1.12 13.99
CA ALA A 246 0.22 1.51 14.10
C ALA A 246 0.65 1.75 15.55
N ARG A 247 -0.24 2.33 16.39
CA ARG A 247 0.04 2.51 17.82
C ARG A 247 0.15 1.16 18.54
N ALA A 248 -0.78 0.24 18.31
CA ALA A 248 -0.73 -1.10 18.88
C ALA A 248 0.50 -1.89 18.40
N ALA A 249 0.88 -1.77 17.12
CA ALA A 249 2.06 -2.42 16.57
C ALA A 249 3.37 -1.89 17.18
N ARG A 250 3.45 -0.58 17.39
CA ARG A 250 4.55 0.07 18.09
C ARG A 250 4.67 -0.44 19.53
N GLU A 251 3.58 -0.43 20.29
CA GLU A 251 3.53 -0.92 21.69
C GLU A 251 3.86 -2.42 21.75
N ALA A 252 3.35 -3.21 20.81
CA ALA A 252 3.66 -4.63 20.71
C ALA A 252 5.17 -4.90 20.58
N LEU A 253 5.89 -4.10 19.80
CA LEU A 253 7.32 -4.29 19.50
C LEU A 253 8.27 -3.61 20.50
N PHE A 254 7.88 -2.49 21.11
CA PHE A 254 8.73 -1.80 22.10
C PHE A 254 8.48 -2.26 23.54
N ASP A 255 7.23 -2.59 23.89
CA ASP A 255 6.89 -3.00 25.25
C ASP A 255 7.09 -4.52 25.48
N SER A 256 7.66 -5.21 24.50
CA SER A 256 8.07 -6.63 24.59
C SER A 256 9.51 -6.82 25.09
N VAL A 257 10.10 -5.82 25.76
CA VAL A 257 11.28 -6.03 26.63
C VAL A 257 10.84 -6.21 28.09
N PRO A 258 10.39 -7.40 28.52
CA PRO A 258 10.40 -7.73 29.94
C PRO A 258 11.85 -8.01 30.34
N GLY A 259 12.52 -7.04 30.97
CA GLY A 259 13.93 -7.21 31.33
C GLY A 259 14.63 -6.00 31.96
N CYS A 260 13.97 -5.26 32.83
CA CYS A 260 14.66 -4.47 33.86
C CYS A 260 13.75 -4.28 35.07
N HIS A 261 13.33 -5.40 35.68
CA HIS A 261 13.11 -5.38 37.12
C HIS A 261 14.50 -5.33 37.75
N ARG A 262 14.98 -4.13 38.10
CA ARG A 262 16.02 -4.00 39.12
C ARG A 262 15.36 -4.32 40.46
N GLU A 263 15.51 -5.56 40.90
CA GLU A 263 15.67 -5.80 42.33
C GLU A 263 17.05 -5.27 42.71
N HIS A 264 17.06 -4.18 43.49
CA HIS A 264 17.94 -3.89 44.63
C HIS A 264 17.63 -2.48 45.13
#